data_AF-A4J736-F1
#
_entry.id   AF-A4J736-F1
#
_cell.length_a   1.000
_cell.length_b   1.000
_cell.length_c   1.000
_cell.angle_alpha   90.00
_cell.angle_beta   90.00
_cell.angle_gamma   90.00
#
_symmetry.space_group_name_H-M   'P 1'
#
loop_
_entity.id
_entity.type
_entity.pdbx_description
1 polymer ?
#
loop_
_entity_poly.entity_id
_entity_poly.type
_entity_poly.pdbx_seq_one_letter_code
_entity_poly.pdbx_strand_id
1 'polypeptide(L)'
;MSKVLLIKESSLHPLSLLDRLTGYFVQEDYILSHGFSNLDVLLNRMIALSQQGEHQKIVFTVYPGGDCSFINTMKETCPLLDSLQSNTPEKTLAFLYEYVLGTILGLTAEVQQQNIICSDDLPGALRDVDEGQYALGIIVAS
;
A
#
# COMPACT_ATOMS: atom_id res chain seq x y z
N MET A 1 5.37 13.56 -1.32
CA MET A 1 4.14 13.64 -0.49
C MET A 1 3.50 12.27 -0.50
N SER A 2 3.17 11.74 0.68
CA SER A 2 2.53 10.44 0.84
C SER A 2 1.14 10.46 0.21
N LYS A 3 0.69 9.33 -0.32
CA LYS A 3 -0.60 9.19 -1.02
C LYS A 3 -1.36 8.00 -0.48
N VAL A 4 -2.69 8.02 -0.61
CA VAL A 4 -3.54 6.85 -0.37
C VAL A 4 -4.28 6.49 -1.65
N LEU A 5 -4.18 5.22 -2.06
CA LEU A 5 -5.05 4.65 -3.08
C LEU A 5 -6.25 4.02 -2.38
N LEU A 6 -7.42 4.59 -2.59
CA LEU A 6 -8.71 4.13 -2.10
C LEU A 6 -9.35 3.18 -3.12
N ILE A 7 -9.70 1.97 -2.69
CA ILE A 7 -10.33 0.97 -3.55
C ILE A 7 -11.81 0.86 -3.16
N LYS A 8 -12.71 1.27 -4.07
CA LYS A 8 -14.17 1.27 -3.85
C LYS A 8 -14.73 -0.13 -3.69
N GLU A 9 -14.48 -0.97 -4.69
CA GLU A 9 -14.94 -2.34 -4.74
C GLU A 9 -13.76 -3.24 -5.11
N SER A 10 -13.54 -4.26 -4.29
CA SER A 10 -12.59 -5.33 -4.54
C SER A 10 -13.34 -6.65 -4.50
N SER A 11 -13.23 -7.45 -5.54
CA SER A 11 -13.69 -8.84 -5.52
C SER A 11 -12.89 -9.71 -4.54
N LEU A 12 -11.76 -9.18 -4.05
CA LEU A 12 -10.86 -9.81 -3.09
C LEU A 12 -11.08 -9.23 -1.70
N HIS A 13 -11.37 -10.12 -0.75
CA HIS A 13 -11.32 -9.79 0.67
C HIS A 13 -9.91 -9.30 1.05
N PRO A 14 -9.76 -8.31 1.96
CA PRO A 14 -8.44 -7.76 2.30
C PRO A 14 -7.42 -8.82 2.76
N LEU A 15 -7.85 -9.82 3.52
CA LEU A 15 -6.97 -10.94 3.90
C LEU A 15 -6.47 -11.74 2.70
N SER A 16 -7.31 -11.96 1.69
CA SER A 16 -6.89 -12.64 0.45
C SER A 16 -5.90 -11.81 -0.36
N LEU A 17 -5.99 -10.47 -0.28
CA LEU A 17 -4.98 -9.58 -0.84
C LEU A 17 -3.66 -9.74 -0.09
N LEU A 18 -3.68 -9.76 1.25
CA LEU A 18 -2.47 -9.96 2.05
C LEU A 18 -1.81 -11.31 1.76
N ASP A 19 -2.58 -12.39 1.66
CA ASP A 19 -2.08 -13.72 1.32
C ASP A 19 -1.33 -13.72 -0.01
N ARG A 20 -1.89 -13.08 -1.05
CA ARG A 20 -1.24 -12.98 -2.37
C ARG A 20 0.06 -12.16 -2.32
N LEU A 21 0.11 -11.13 -1.47
CA LEU A 21 1.31 -10.31 -1.30
C LEU A 21 2.45 -11.07 -0.63
N THR A 22 2.17 -12.06 0.24
CA THR A 22 3.21 -12.80 0.98
C THR A 22 4.23 -13.51 0.06
N GLY A 23 3.90 -13.77 -1.20
CA GLY A 23 4.84 -14.31 -2.18
C GLY A 23 6.05 -13.38 -2.40
N TYR A 24 5.79 -12.07 -2.50
CA TYR A 24 6.75 -11.04 -2.92
C TYR A 24 7.14 -10.07 -1.81
N PHE A 25 6.35 -10.00 -0.73
CA PHE A 25 6.50 -9.03 0.36
C PHE A 25 6.66 -9.73 1.71
N VAL A 26 7.42 -9.09 2.60
CA VAL A 26 7.40 -9.33 4.04
C VAL A 26 6.36 -8.41 4.65
N GLN A 27 5.54 -8.94 5.56
CA GLN A 27 4.46 -8.20 6.21
C GLN A 27 4.81 -7.91 7.67
N GLU A 28 4.59 -6.67 8.09
CA GLU A 28 4.67 -6.22 9.48
C GLU A 28 3.32 -5.61 9.86
N ASP A 29 2.72 -6.12 10.95
CA ASP A 29 1.48 -5.59 11.51
C ASP A 29 1.76 -4.25 12.21
N TYR A 30 0.87 -3.29 12.02
CA TYR A 30 0.93 -1.97 12.64
C TYR A 30 -0.44 -1.52 13.12
N ILE A 31 -0.53 -1.08 14.37
CA ILE A 31 -1.78 -0.58 14.95
C ILE A 31 -1.88 0.93 14.74
N LEU A 32 -2.87 1.34 13.94
CA LEU A 32 -3.28 2.73 13.82
C LEU A 32 -4.14 3.11 15.03
N SER A 33 -3.71 4.15 15.74
CA SER A 33 -4.46 4.70 16.86
C SER A 33 -5.76 5.32 16.37
N HIS A 34 -6.79 5.29 17.21
CA HIS A 34 -8.05 5.96 16.91
C HIS A 34 -7.83 7.44 16.56
N GLY A 35 -8.41 7.90 15.46
CA GLY A 35 -8.19 9.25 14.92
C GLY A 35 -6.83 9.45 14.22
N PHE A 36 -6.09 8.38 13.95
CA PHE A 36 -4.84 8.37 13.17
C PHE A 36 -3.71 9.25 13.76
N SER A 37 -3.67 9.38 15.09
CA SER A 37 -2.71 10.25 15.79
C SER A 37 -1.24 9.79 15.69
N ASN A 38 -0.99 8.54 15.30
CA ASN A 38 0.33 7.95 15.09
C ASN A 38 0.65 7.70 13.61
N LEU A 39 -0.08 8.33 12.69
CA LEU A 39 0.13 8.14 11.26
C LEU A 39 1.53 8.57 10.80
N ASP A 40 2.09 9.62 11.40
CA ASP A 40 3.47 10.06 11.17
C ASP A 40 4.49 8.99 11.56
N VAL A 41 4.24 8.26 12.66
CA VAL A 41 5.09 7.15 13.10
C VAL A 41 5.04 6.01 12.09
N LEU A 42 3.86 5.67 11.56
CA LEU A 42 3.71 4.70 10.48
C LEU A 42 4.51 5.11 9.24
N LEU A 43 4.35 6.36 8.79
CA LEU A 43 5.05 6.86 7.60
C LEU A 43 6.57 6.83 7.80
N ASN A 44 7.07 7.24 8.97
CA ASN A 44 8.49 7.18 9.29
C ASN A 44 9.02 5.74 9.32
N ARG A 45 8.23 4.79 9.83
CA ARG A 45 8.57 3.35 9.79
C ARG A 45 8.68 2.85 8.35
N MET A 46 7.73 3.21 7.48
CA MET A 46 7.75 2.85 6.07
C MET A 46 8.99 3.42 5.35
N ILE A 47 9.33 4.68 5.60
CA ILE A 47 10.52 5.33 5.04
C ILE A 47 11.79 4.61 5.50
N ALA A 48 11.91 4.32 6.80
CA ALA A 48 13.06 3.60 7.34
C ALA A 48 13.21 2.21 6.70
N LEU A 49 12.11 1.46 6.57
CA LEU A 49 12.11 0.14 5.91
C LEU A 49 12.52 0.23 4.44
N SER A 50 12.10 1.29 3.73
CA SER A 50 12.47 1.50 2.33
C SER A 50 13.99 1.71 2.14
N GLN A 51 14.67 2.19 3.19
CA GLN A 51 16.11 2.49 3.19
C GLN A 51 16.97 1.35 3.76
N GLN A 52 16.36 0.25 4.22
CA GLN A 52 17.09 -0.87 4.81
C GLN A 52 17.63 -1.83 3.74
N GLY A 53 18.96 -1.96 3.67
CA GLY A 53 19.68 -2.92 2.83
C GLY A 53 20.57 -2.24 1.78
N GLU A 54 21.11 -3.01 0.85
CA GLU A 54 21.94 -2.49 -0.25
C GLU A 54 21.11 -1.75 -1.32
N HIS A 55 19.83 -2.08 -1.43
CA HIS A 55 18.89 -1.51 -2.40
C HIS A 55 17.70 -0.88 -1.71
N GLN A 56 17.22 0.23 -2.27
CA GLN A 56 15.99 0.85 -1.81
C GLN A 56 14.79 -0.06 -2.13
N LYS A 57 13.98 -0.36 -1.12
CA LYS A 57 12.86 -1.31 -1.23
C LYS A 57 11.53 -0.58 -1.41
N ILE A 58 10.62 -1.20 -2.16
CA ILE A 58 9.23 -0.76 -2.20
C ILE A 58 8.56 -1.11 -0.88
N VAL A 59 7.94 -0.11 -0.25
CA VAL A 59 7.15 -0.25 0.97
C VAL A 59 5.83 0.48 0.81
N PHE A 60 4.74 -0.20 1.15
CA PHE A 60 3.39 0.38 1.20
C PHE A 60 2.61 -0.27 2.34
N THR A 61 1.56 0.38 2.82
CA THR A 61 0.72 -0.16 3.90
C THR A 61 -0.69 -0.40 3.39
N VAL A 62 -1.22 -1.60 3.65
CA VAL A 62 -2.62 -1.94 3.39
C VAL A 62 -3.41 -1.64 4.66
N TYR A 63 -4.47 -0.86 4.53
CA TYR A 63 -5.39 -0.54 5.60
C TYR A 63 -6.81 -0.97 5.23
N PRO A 64 -7.31 -2.07 5.81
CA PRO A 64 -8.66 -2.57 5.56
C PRO A 64 -9.76 -1.89 6.39
N GLY A 65 -9.41 -0.90 7.21
CA GLY A 65 -10.31 -0.31 8.23
C GLY A 65 -10.09 -0.93 9.62
N GLY A 66 -10.57 -0.22 10.64
CA GLY A 66 -10.37 -0.55 12.05
C GLY A 66 -9.03 -0.05 12.57
N ASP A 67 -8.39 -0.83 13.43
CA ASP A 67 -7.13 -0.48 14.10
C ASP A 67 -5.89 -1.14 13.45
N CYS A 68 -6.07 -2.23 12.70
CA CYS A 68 -4.96 -2.97 12.12
C CYS A 68 -4.60 -2.49 10.71
N SER A 69 -3.30 -2.37 10.44
CA SER A 69 -2.74 -2.04 9.13
C SER A 69 -1.50 -2.90 8.88
N PHE A 70 -1.20 -3.17 7.61
CA PHE A 70 -0.18 -4.15 7.23
C PHE A 70 0.87 -3.49 6.36
N ILE A 71 2.07 -3.28 6.90
CA ILE A 71 3.21 -2.76 6.17
C ILE A 71 3.77 -3.88 5.31
N ASN A 72 3.77 -3.69 3.99
CA ASN A 72 4.28 -4.63 3.01
C ASN A 72 5.62 -4.12 2.48
N THR A 73 6.70 -4.81 2.81
CA THR A 73 8.07 -4.50 2.37
C THR A 73 8.54 -5.53 1.35
N MET A 74 8.96 -5.08 0.17
CA MET A 74 9.38 -6.00 -0.89
C MET A 74 10.60 -6.84 -0.46
N LYS A 75 10.55 -8.16 -0.72
CA LYS A 75 11.66 -9.08 -0.44
C LYS A 75 12.86 -8.78 -1.35
N GLU A 76 14.07 -9.01 -0.83
CA GLU A 76 15.31 -8.91 -1.61
C GLU A 76 15.38 -9.94 -2.74
N THR A 77 14.73 -11.09 -2.57
CA THR A 77 14.62 -12.13 -3.59
C THR A 77 13.56 -11.83 -4.64
N CYS A 78 12.87 -10.68 -4.57
CA CYS A 78 11.85 -10.32 -5.53
C CYS A 78 12.51 -10.04 -6.89
N PRO A 79 12.16 -10.77 -7.97
CA PRO A 79 12.75 -10.56 -9.29
C PRO A 79 12.53 -9.16 -9.86
N LEU A 80 11.58 -8.41 -9.29
CA LEU A 80 11.23 -7.06 -9.70
C LEU A 80 12.14 -5.99 -9.09
N LEU A 81 12.96 -6.33 -8.09
CA LEU A 81 13.86 -5.39 -7.39
C LEU A 81 14.82 -4.68 -8.36
N ASP A 82 15.39 -5.42 -9.31
CA ASP A 82 16.37 -4.89 -10.27
C ASP A 82 15.76 -3.88 -11.26
N SER A 83 14.45 -3.95 -11.50
CA SER A 83 13.76 -2.98 -12.36
C SER A 83 13.50 -1.62 -11.69
N LEU A 84 13.78 -1.52 -10.38
CA LEU A 84 13.38 -0.40 -9.52
C LEU A 84 14.57 0.40 -8.97
N GLN A 85 15.72 0.40 -9.64
CA GLN A 85 16.99 1.01 -9.20
C GLN A 85 16.99 2.52 -8.87
N SER A 86 15.83 3.20 -8.89
CA SER A 86 15.66 4.53 -8.31
C SER A 86 14.24 4.65 -7.76
N ASN A 87 14.06 4.59 -6.45
CA ASN A 87 12.72 4.61 -5.85
C ASN A 87 12.25 6.07 -5.71
N THR A 88 11.56 6.57 -6.73
CA THR A 88 10.78 7.81 -6.59
C THR A 88 9.34 7.45 -6.19
N PRO A 89 8.61 8.30 -5.45
CA PRO A 89 7.21 8.06 -5.10
C PRO A 89 6.33 7.75 -6.33
N GLU A 90 6.65 8.36 -7.46
CA GLU A 90 6.00 8.13 -8.76
C GLU A 90 6.24 6.72 -9.30
N LYS A 91 7.46 6.18 -9.13
CA LYS A 91 7.79 4.80 -9.50
C LYS A 91 7.17 3.78 -8.56
N THR A 92 7.09 4.08 -7.27
CA THR A 92 6.34 3.26 -6.31
C THR A 92 4.86 3.19 -6.68
N LEU A 93 4.26 4.32 -7.06
CA LEU A 93 2.87 4.39 -7.51
C LEU A 93 2.67 3.60 -8.81
N ALA A 94 3.53 3.80 -9.82
CA ALA A 94 3.48 3.06 -11.07
C ALA A 94 3.60 1.55 -10.85
N PHE A 95 4.54 1.13 -9.99
CA PHE A 95 4.70 -0.27 -9.59
C PHE A 95 3.44 -0.82 -8.92
N LEU A 96 2.79 -0.05 -8.04
CA LEU A 96 1.54 -0.46 -7.41
C LEU A 96 0.45 -0.70 -8.46
N TYR A 97 0.26 0.21 -9.41
CA TYR A 97 -0.74 0.05 -10.48
C TYR A 97 -0.43 -1.13 -11.42
N GLU A 98 0.81 -1.25 -11.89
CA GLU A 98 1.17 -2.27 -12.89
C GLU A 98 1.31 -3.67 -12.27
N TYR A 99 2.02 -3.78 -11.15
CA TYR A 99 2.39 -5.07 -10.58
C TYR A 99 1.46 -5.49 -9.45
N VAL A 100 1.19 -4.64 -8.47
CA VAL A 100 0.34 -5.04 -7.35
C VAL A 100 -1.11 -5.16 -7.78
N LEU A 101 -1.68 -4.10 -8.35
CA LEU A 101 -3.07 -4.07 -8.78
C LEU A 101 -3.27 -4.91 -10.05
N GLY A 102 -2.39 -4.75 -11.05
CA GLY A 102 -2.48 -5.48 -12.32
C GLY A 102 -2.11 -6.95 -12.20
N THR A 103 -0.92 -7.27 -11.71
CA THR A 103 -0.38 -8.65 -11.76
C THR A 103 -0.79 -9.49 -10.55
N ILE A 104 -0.69 -8.97 -9.32
CA ILE A 104 -0.98 -9.73 -8.10
C ILE A 104 -2.50 -9.83 -7.88
N LEU A 105 -3.24 -8.75 -8.10
CA LEU A 105 -4.69 -8.72 -7.89
C LEU A 105 -5.49 -9.02 -9.16
N GLY A 106 -4.90 -8.89 -10.34
CA GLY A 106 -5.59 -9.18 -11.61
C GLY A 106 -6.59 -8.10 -12.03
N LEU A 107 -6.44 -6.87 -11.52
CA LEU A 107 -7.32 -5.75 -11.89
C LEU A 107 -6.87 -5.17 -13.23
N THR A 108 -7.76 -5.17 -14.22
CA THR A 108 -7.49 -4.52 -15.52
C THR A 108 -7.39 -3.00 -15.36
N ALA A 109 -6.71 -2.32 -16.28
CA ALA A 109 -6.59 -0.86 -16.26
C ALA A 109 -7.96 -0.15 -16.23
N GLU A 110 -8.97 -0.70 -16.91
CA GLU A 110 -10.34 -0.16 -16.91
C GLU A 110 -10.98 -0.26 -15.52
N VAL A 111 -10.86 -1.40 -14.84
CA VAL A 111 -11.34 -1.61 -13.48
C VAL A 111 -10.58 -0.71 -12.50
N GLN A 112 -9.27 -0.56 -12.68
CA GLN A 112 -8.45 0.33 -11.86
C GLN A 112 -8.93 1.79 -11.98
N GLN A 113 -9.23 2.30 -13.18
CA GLN A 113 -9.72 3.66 -13.38
C GLN A 113 -11.09 3.92 -12.74
N GLN A 114 -11.96 2.90 -12.73
CA GLN A 114 -13.31 3.04 -12.18
C GLN A 114 -13.36 2.89 -10.66
N ASN A 115 -12.49 2.04 -10.10
CA ASN A 115 -12.56 1.61 -8.71
C ASN A 115 -11.48 2.19 -7.80
N ILE A 116 -10.46 2.86 -8.35
CA ILE A 116 -9.33 3.37 -7.55
C ILE A 116 -9.31 4.90 -7.60
N ILE A 117 -9.31 5.51 -6.42
CA ILE A 117 -9.16 6.96 -6.22
C ILE A 117 -7.83 7.21 -5.51
N CYS A 118 -7.04 8.15 -6.02
CA CYS A 118 -5.83 8.61 -5.32
C CYS A 118 -6.14 9.88 -4.52
N SER A 119 -5.83 9.89 -3.23
CA SER A 119 -5.97 11.04 -2.34
C SER A 119 -4.62 11.45 -1.75
N ASP A 120 -4.41 12.77 -1.62
CA ASP A 120 -3.30 13.36 -0.86
C ASP A 120 -3.72 13.67 0.61
N ASP A 121 -5.03 13.69 0.90
CA ASP A 121 -5.55 13.80 2.26
C ASP A 121 -5.60 12.43 2.92
N LEU A 122 -4.50 12.05 3.56
CA LEU A 122 -4.34 10.77 4.23
C LEU A 122 -5.39 10.56 5.34
N PRO A 123 -5.53 11.45 6.36
CA PRO A 123 -6.50 11.22 7.44
C PRO A 123 -7.95 11.16 6.95
N GLY A 124 -8.32 11.98 5.96
CA GLY A 124 -9.65 11.93 5.35
C GLY A 124 -9.89 10.60 4.64
N ALA A 125 -8.93 10.17 3.81
CA ALA A 125 -9.02 8.90 3.09
C ALA A 125 -9.13 7.68 4.03
N LEU A 126 -8.34 7.63 5.10
CA LEU A 126 -8.42 6.53 6.06
C LEU A 126 -9.75 6.52 6.82
N ARG A 127 -10.31 7.70 7.12
CA ARG A 127 -11.64 7.80 7.72
C ARG A 127 -12.72 7.27 6.79
N ASP A 128 -12.66 7.57 5.50
CA ASP A 128 -13.65 7.07 4.54
C ASP A 128 -13.62 5.53 4.43
N VAL A 129 -12.46 4.89 4.64
CA VAL A 129 -12.33 3.43 4.75
C VAL A 129 -13.01 2.93 6.04
N ASP A 130 -12.75 3.56 7.18
CA ASP A 130 -13.38 3.23 8.47
C ASP A 130 -14.91 3.35 8.43
N GLU A 131 -15.43 4.32 7.69
CA GLU A 131 -16.86 4.55 7.49
C GLU A 131 -17.47 3.60 6.45
N GLY A 132 -16.68 2.71 5.85
CA GLY A 132 -17.14 1.72 4.87
C GLY A 132 -17.45 2.30 3.48
N GLN A 133 -17.00 3.51 3.17
CA GLN A 133 -17.16 4.10 1.83
C GLN A 133 -16.22 3.46 0.81
N TYR A 134 -15.11 2.88 1.28
CA TYR A 134 -14.13 2.15 0.48
C TYR A 134 -13.79 0.82 1.15
N ALA A 135 -13.50 -0.20 0.34
CA ALA A 135 -13.17 -1.53 0.84
C ALA A 135 -11.80 -1.58 1.53
N LEU A 136 -10.83 -0.79 1.07
CA LEU A 136 -9.51 -0.62 1.70
C LEU A 136 -8.76 0.61 1.17
N GLY A 137 -7.75 1.04 1.92
CA GLY A 137 -6.75 2.02 1.52
C GLY A 137 -5.35 1.42 1.38
N ILE A 138 -4.59 1.84 0.37
CA ILE A 138 -3.16 1.54 0.23
C ILE A 138 -2.37 2.82 0.43
N ILE A 139 -1.67 2.93 1.54
CA ILE A 139 -0.82 4.06 1.89
C ILE A 139 0.54 3.88 1.23
N VAL A 140 1.00 4.93 0.54
CA VAL A 140 2.31 5.00 -0.09
C VAL A 140 3.08 6.12 0.59
N ALA A 141 4.18 5.77 1.25
CA ALA A 141 5.08 6.77 1.82
C ALA A 141 6.02 7.31 0.74
N SER A 142 6.32 8.60 0.80
CA SER A 142 7.22 9.30 -0.13
C SER A 142 8.39 9.92 0.59
#